data_AF-A0AAP5YEG0-F1
#
_entry.id   AF-A0AAP5YEG0-F1
#
_cell.length_a   1.000
_cell.length_b   1.000
_cell.length_c   1.000
_cell.angle_alpha   90.00
_cell.angle_beta   90.00
_cell.angle_gamma   90.00
#
_symmetry.space_group_name_H-M   'P 1'
#
loop_
_entity.id
_entity.type
_entity.pdbx_description
1 polymer ?
#
loop_
_entity_poly.entity_id
_entity_poly.type
_entity_poly.pdbx_seq_one_letter_code
_entity_poly.pdbx_strand_id
1 'polypeptide(L)'
;MKIISKALLATCFIAFTSVASQLEEPQTAVLNYGQTSVSAPIQVDRGFDVVEDNDEEIIELSGSVIKEYSDYVVDVLVVRKSKSRHSSRELKTTLFVQQDQLGKPMMIGGVNNEVFTLTLK
;
A
#
# COMPACT_ATOMS: atom_id res chain seq x y z
N MET A 1 20.66 47.63 55.18
CA MET A 1 19.52 47.34 54.29
C MET A 1 19.71 48.03 52.95
N LYS A 2 19.78 47.25 51.86
CA LYS A 2 19.24 47.52 50.51
C LYS A 2 19.82 46.45 49.57
N ILE A 3 19.04 45.39 49.37
CA ILE A 3 19.38 44.26 48.50
C ILE A 3 18.88 44.66 47.11
N ILE A 4 19.77 44.78 46.14
CA ILE A 4 19.46 45.18 44.77
C ILE A 4 18.86 43.95 44.06
N SER A 5 17.59 44.06 43.70
CA SER A 5 16.82 43.03 43.02
C SER A 5 17.37 42.77 41.61
N LYS A 6 17.88 41.56 41.36
CA LYS A 6 18.15 41.05 40.01
C LYS A 6 16.91 40.29 39.55
N ALA A 7 16.05 40.96 38.79
CA ALA A 7 14.91 40.30 38.14
C ALA A 7 15.44 39.38 37.02
N LEU A 8 15.38 38.08 37.27
CA LEU A 8 15.70 37.04 36.30
C LEU A 8 14.44 36.80 35.44
N LEU A 9 14.39 37.38 34.25
CA LEU A 9 13.33 37.09 33.28
C LEU A 9 13.59 35.71 32.66
N ALA A 10 12.89 34.70 33.14
CA ALA A 10 12.87 33.36 32.56
C ALA A 10 11.88 33.33 31.39
N THR A 11 12.39 33.49 30.16
CA THR A 11 11.62 33.37 28.93
C THR A 11 11.25 31.90 28.72
N CYS A 12 9.99 31.54 28.95
CA CYS A 12 9.47 30.21 28.64
C CYS A 12 9.37 30.03 27.12
N PHE A 13 10.34 29.34 26.53
CA PHE A 13 10.22 28.80 25.18
C PHE A 13 9.22 27.63 25.21
N ILE A 14 7.97 27.89 24.85
CA ILE A 14 7.03 26.83 24.50
C ILE A 14 7.40 26.39 23.08
N ALA A 15 8.19 25.31 22.98
CA ALA A 15 8.45 24.66 21.71
C ALA A 15 7.15 23.93 21.28
N PHE A 16 6.48 24.44 20.25
CA PHE A 16 5.47 23.67 19.53
C PHE A 16 6.20 22.58 18.76
N THR A 17 6.33 21.38 19.33
CA THR A 17 6.73 20.21 18.56
C THR A 17 5.52 19.81 17.73
N SER A 18 5.49 20.24 16.47
CA SER A 18 4.58 19.65 15.49
C SER A 18 5.00 18.19 15.31
N VAL A 19 4.30 17.27 15.97
CA VAL A 19 4.34 15.86 15.59
C VAL A 19 3.54 15.78 14.30
N ALA A 20 4.19 16.08 13.18
CA ALA A 20 3.67 15.66 11.89
C ALA A 20 3.76 14.13 11.92
N SER A 21 2.65 13.46 12.20
CA SER A 21 2.51 12.03 12.00
C SER A 21 2.66 11.77 10.50
N GLN A 22 3.91 11.65 10.05
CA GLN A 22 4.25 11.33 8.68
C GLN A 22 3.89 9.86 8.52
N LEU A 23 2.63 9.61 8.15
CA LEU A 23 2.14 8.27 7.87
C LEU A 23 3.04 7.66 6.79
N GLU A 24 3.61 6.50 7.10
CA GLU A 24 4.48 5.79 6.17
C GLU A 24 3.70 5.47 4.90
N GLU A 25 4.31 5.77 3.75
CA GLU A 25 3.70 5.44 2.47
C GLU A 25 3.88 3.95 2.17
N PRO A 26 2.88 3.31 1.52
CA PRO A 26 3.02 1.91 1.15
C PRO A 26 4.16 1.75 0.15
N GLN A 27 4.95 0.71 0.36
CA GLN A 27 6.12 0.32 -0.42
C GLN A 27 5.90 -0.97 -1.21
N THR A 28 4.85 -1.73 -0.94
CA THR A 28 4.58 -3.02 -1.59
C THR A 28 3.08 -3.23 -1.81
N ALA A 29 2.74 -3.75 -2.99
CA ALA A 29 1.43 -4.28 -3.32
C ALA A 29 1.47 -5.81 -3.21
N VAL A 30 0.62 -6.39 -2.36
CA VAL A 30 0.56 -7.83 -2.13
C VAL A 30 -0.78 -8.38 -2.62
N LEU A 31 -0.74 -9.21 -3.65
CA LEU A 31 -1.88 -9.96 -4.16
C LEU A 31 -1.98 -11.29 -3.42
N ASN A 32 -3.15 -11.62 -2.89
CA ASN A 32 -3.44 -12.96 -2.36
C ASN A 32 -4.59 -13.59 -3.14
N TYR A 33 -4.43 -14.86 -3.49
CA TYR A 33 -5.48 -15.69 -4.09
C TYR A 33 -5.26 -17.16 -3.73
N GLY A 34 -6.32 -17.88 -3.34
CA GLY A 34 -6.18 -19.26 -2.89
C GLY A 34 -5.21 -19.39 -1.72
N GLN A 35 -4.09 -20.09 -1.92
CA GLN A 35 -2.98 -20.21 -0.96
C GLN A 35 -1.70 -19.49 -1.42
N THR A 36 -1.79 -18.72 -2.51
CA THR A 36 -0.67 -18.03 -3.12
C THR A 36 -0.69 -16.55 -2.73
N SER A 37 0.51 -16.00 -2.55
CA SER A 37 0.73 -14.58 -2.29
C SER A 37 1.87 -14.09 -3.18
N VAL A 38 1.61 -13.04 -3.95
CA VAL A 38 2.55 -12.41 -4.88
C VAL A 38 2.81 -10.98 -4.40
N SER A 39 4.08 -10.60 -4.26
CA SER A 39 4.46 -9.27 -3.76
C SER A 39 5.19 -8.47 -4.83
N ALA A 40 4.69 -7.28 -5.14
CA ALA A 40 5.30 -6.34 -6.07
C ALA A 40 5.76 -5.08 -5.31
N PRO A 41 7.06 -4.77 -5.30
CA PRO A 41 7.56 -3.50 -4.79
C PRO A 41 6.95 -2.32 -5.57
N ILE A 42 6.53 -1.28 -4.85
CA ILE A 42 6.11 -0.02 -5.44
C ILE A 42 7.36 0.80 -5.76
N GLN A 43 7.52 1.14 -7.03
CA GLN A 43 8.65 1.84 -7.58
C GLN A 43 8.55 3.36 -7.31
N VAL A 44 9.61 4.09 -7.65
CA VAL A 44 9.70 5.55 -7.42
C VAL A 44 8.63 6.31 -8.20
N ASP A 45 8.25 5.81 -9.38
CA ASP A 45 7.16 6.36 -10.21
C ASP A 45 5.76 5.94 -9.73
N ARG A 46 5.68 5.24 -8.58
CA ARG A 46 4.46 4.69 -7.98
C ARG A 46 3.81 3.56 -8.79
N GLY A 47 4.49 3.03 -9.80
CA GLY A 47 4.12 1.79 -10.46
C GLY A 47 4.49 0.58 -9.62
N PHE A 48 3.82 -0.54 -9.85
CA PHE A 48 4.29 -1.85 -9.38
C PHE A 48 4.04 -2.87 -10.47
N ASP A 49 4.97 -3.82 -10.61
CA ASP A 49 4.83 -4.96 -11.50
C ASP A 49 5.68 -6.13 -11.00
N VAL A 50 5.18 -7.35 -11.21
CA VAL A 50 5.90 -8.59 -10.95
C VAL A 50 5.32 -9.71 -11.80
N VAL A 51 6.19 -10.61 -12.24
CA VAL A 51 5.81 -11.86 -12.90
C VAL A 51 6.35 -13.03 -12.09
N GLU A 52 5.46 -13.91 -11.66
CA GLU A 52 5.82 -15.20 -11.07
C GLU A 52 5.47 -16.32 -12.04
N ASP A 53 6.46 -17.14 -12.39
CA ASP A 53 6.32 -18.27 -13.31
C ASP A 53 6.78 -19.54 -12.61
N ASN A 54 5.86 -20.46 -12.37
CA ASN A 54 6.13 -21.76 -11.75
C ASN A 54 5.61 -22.92 -12.62
N ASP A 55 5.75 -24.16 -12.16
CA ASP A 55 5.37 -25.33 -12.96
C ASP A 55 3.86 -25.41 -13.26
N GLU A 56 3.01 -24.78 -12.45
CA GLU A 56 1.56 -24.85 -12.56
C GLU A 56 0.95 -23.67 -13.34
N GLU A 57 1.51 -22.48 -13.19
CA GLU A 57 0.94 -21.24 -13.70
C GLU A 57 1.94 -20.09 -13.87
N ILE A 58 1.50 -19.08 -14.62
CA ILE A 58 2.15 -17.76 -14.72
C ILE A 58 1.18 -16.72 -14.15
N ILE A 59 1.67 -15.89 -13.25
CA ILE A 59 0.95 -14.74 -12.69
C ILE A 59 1.69 -13.47 -13.02
N GLU A 60 0.94 -12.50 -13.53
CA GLU A 60 1.40 -11.14 -13.76
C GLU A 60 0.53 -10.23 -12.89
N LEU A 61 1.16 -9.52 -11.94
CA LEU A 61 0.52 -8.48 -11.15
C LEU A 61 1.13 -7.15 -11.56
N SER A 62 0.31 -6.17 -11.93
CA SER A 62 0.79 -4.82 -12.26
C SER A 62 -0.23 -3.76 -11.88
N GLY A 63 0.22 -2.50 -11.79
CA GLY A 63 -0.65 -1.39 -11.44
C GLY A 63 0.09 -0.12 -11.06
N SER A 64 -0.66 0.83 -10.51
CA SER A 64 -0.13 2.11 -10.04
C SER A 64 -0.86 2.62 -8.81
N VAL A 65 -0.14 3.32 -7.94
CA VAL A 65 -0.67 3.90 -6.70
C VAL A 65 -0.62 5.42 -6.75
N ILE A 66 -1.78 6.06 -6.92
CA ILE A 66 -1.94 7.52 -6.90
C ILE A 66 -2.32 7.94 -5.50
N LYS A 67 -1.60 8.91 -4.92
CA LYS A 67 -1.92 9.47 -3.60
C LYS A 67 -2.92 10.62 -3.75
N GLU A 68 -4.03 10.54 -3.03
CA GLU A 68 -5.10 11.54 -2.98
C GLU A 68 -5.26 12.02 -1.53
N TYR A 69 -4.62 13.15 -1.19
CA TYR A 69 -4.49 13.65 0.18
C TYR A 69 -3.82 12.62 1.13
N SER A 70 -4.60 11.99 2.01
CA SER A 70 -4.16 10.90 2.89
C SER A 70 -4.51 9.52 2.34
N ASP A 71 -5.35 9.44 1.32
CA ASP A 71 -5.86 8.18 0.78
C ASP A 71 -5.16 7.83 -0.54
N TYR A 72 -5.53 6.70 -1.14
CA TYR A 72 -4.90 6.21 -2.36
C TYR A 72 -5.94 5.74 -3.38
N VAL A 73 -5.69 6.02 -4.65
CA VAL A 73 -6.36 5.37 -5.78
C VAL A 73 -5.38 4.36 -6.38
N VAL A 74 -5.81 3.12 -6.51
CA VAL A 74 -4.95 2.01 -6.96
C VAL A 74 -5.55 1.37 -8.18
N ASP A 75 -4.86 1.47 -9.30
CA ASP A 75 -5.18 0.68 -10.49
C ASP A 75 -4.46 -0.66 -10.39
N VAL A 76 -5.17 -1.74 -10.71
CA VAL A 76 -4.67 -3.12 -10.59
C VAL A 76 -5.03 -3.90 -11.83
N LEU A 77 -4.05 -4.61 -12.35
CA LEU A 77 -4.19 -5.65 -13.36
C LEU A 77 -3.57 -6.95 -12.82
N VAL A 78 -4.36 -8.01 -12.81
CA VAL A 78 -3.91 -9.37 -12.51
C VAL A 78 -4.19 -10.23 -13.74
N VAL A 79 -3.15 -10.83 -14.30
CA VAL A 79 -3.28 -11.84 -15.36
C VAL A 79 -2.76 -13.17 -14.83
N ARG A 80 -3.58 -14.21 -14.96
CA ARG A 80 -3.26 -15.56 -14.50
C ARG A 80 -3.43 -16.56 -15.62
N LYS A 81 -2.36 -17.26 -15.97
CA LYS A 81 -2.33 -18.29 -17.02
C LYS A 81 -2.04 -19.65 -16.38
N SER A 82 -3.01 -20.55 -16.38
CA SER A 82 -2.81 -21.94 -15.94
C SER A 82 -2.17 -22.74 -17.06
N LYS A 83 -1.02 -23.36 -16.78
CA LYS A 83 -0.30 -24.22 -17.75
C LYS A 83 -1.02 -25.55 -17.95
N SER A 84 -1.52 -26.14 -16.86
CA SER A 84 -2.22 -27.44 -16.89
C SER A 84 -3.60 -27.39 -17.54
N ARG A 85 -4.34 -26.29 -17.34
CA ARG A 85 -5.70 -26.13 -17.89
C ARG A 85 -5.74 -25.37 -19.22
N HIS A 86 -4.59 -24.89 -19.70
CA HIS A 86 -4.49 -24.03 -20.88
C HIS A 86 -5.50 -22.87 -20.86
N SER A 87 -5.69 -22.25 -19.70
CA SER A 87 -6.70 -21.21 -19.48
C SER A 87 -6.05 -19.93 -18.97
N SER A 88 -6.52 -18.77 -19.46
CA SER A 88 -6.12 -17.45 -18.94
C SER A 88 -7.31 -16.76 -18.26
N ARG A 89 -7.01 -15.98 -17.23
CA ARG A 89 -7.96 -15.10 -16.54
C ARG A 89 -7.32 -13.74 -16.34
N GLU A 90 -8.13 -12.71 -16.48
CA GLU A 90 -7.72 -11.33 -16.28
C GLU A 90 -8.69 -10.63 -15.33
N LEU A 91 -8.15 -9.87 -14.39
CA LEU A 91 -8.89 -8.99 -13.51
C LEU A 91 -8.27 -7.60 -13.60
N LYS A 92 -9.08 -6.63 -14.04
CA LYS A 92 -8.70 -5.22 -14.07
C LYS A 92 -9.67 -4.42 -13.22
N THR A 93 -9.16 -3.71 -12.21
CA THR A 93 -10.00 -2.91 -11.32
C THR A 93 -9.25 -1.70 -10.79
N THR A 94 -10.01 -0.73 -10.29
CA THR A 94 -9.50 0.43 -9.55
C THR A 94 -10.09 0.41 -8.15
N LEU A 95 -9.29 0.77 -7.15
CA LEU A 95 -9.66 0.73 -5.73
C LEU A 95 -9.42 2.10 -5.12
N PHE A 96 -10.34 2.55 -4.26
CA PHE A 96 -10.06 3.66 -3.35
C PHE A 96 -9.70 3.07 -1.99
N VAL A 97 -8.49 3.34 -1.53
CA VAL A 97 -7.89 2.78 -0.31
C VAL A 97 -7.70 3.89 0.69
N GLN A 98 -8.46 3.83 1.78
CA GLN A 98 -8.32 4.79 2.86
C GLN A 98 -7.04 4.52 3.64
N GLN A 99 -6.46 5.57 4.23
CA GLN A 99 -5.24 5.44 5.04
C GLN A 99 -5.35 4.37 6.14
N ASP A 100 -6.52 4.23 6.77
CA ASP A 100 -6.78 3.26 7.84
C ASP A 100 -6.98 1.82 7.31
N GLN A 101 -7.03 1.64 5.99
CA GLN A 101 -7.08 0.34 5.30
C GLN A 101 -5.70 -0.15 4.86
N LEU A 102 -4.65 0.67 4.95
CA LEU A 102 -3.29 0.19 4.73
C LEU A 102 -2.97 -0.99 5.66
N GLY A 103 -2.28 -1.98 5.11
CA GLY A 103 -1.97 -3.24 5.78
C GLY A 103 -3.13 -4.24 5.88
N LYS A 104 -4.36 -3.87 5.47
CA LYS A 104 -5.52 -4.77 5.47
C LYS A 104 -5.81 -5.31 4.06
N PRO A 105 -6.21 -6.60 3.93
CA PRO A 105 -6.58 -7.16 2.64
C PRO A 105 -7.91 -6.59 2.17
N MET A 106 -7.95 -6.13 0.92
CA MET A 106 -9.13 -5.59 0.25
C MET A 106 -9.51 -6.51 -0.90
N MET A 107 -10.80 -6.88 -1.00
CA MET A 107 -11.28 -7.70 -2.11
C MET A 107 -11.22 -6.90 -3.41
N ILE A 108 -10.52 -7.42 -4.41
CA ILE A 108 -10.37 -6.79 -5.73
C ILE A 108 -11.15 -7.54 -6.81
N GLY A 109 -11.60 -8.77 -6.53
CA GLY A 109 -12.40 -9.57 -7.44
C GLY A 109 -12.51 -11.02 -6.99
N GLY A 110 -13.19 -11.83 -7.78
CA GLY A 110 -13.31 -13.26 -7.56
C GLY A 110 -13.81 -13.98 -8.80
N VAL A 111 -13.31 -15.19 -9.03
CA VAL A 111 -13.75 -16.06 -10.12
C VAL A 111 -13.97 -17.47 -9.57
N ASN A 112 -15.19 -17.99 -9.72
CA ASN A 112 -15.62 -19.24 -9.08
C ASN A 112 -15.44 -19.18 -7.56
N ASN A 113 -14.67 -20.10 -6.97
CA ASN A 113 -14.41 -20.19 -5.53
C ASN A 113 -13.12 -19.48 -5.10
N GLU A 114 -12.50 -18.71 -5.99
CA GLU A 114 -11.22 -18.04 -5.74
C GLU A 114 -11.44 -16.54 -5.62
N VAL A 115 -11.07 -15.99 -4.45
CA VAL A 115 -11.15 -14.57 -4.16
C VAL A 115 -9.76 -13.97 -4.30
N PHE A 116 -9.69 -12.83 -4.99
CA PHE A 116 -8.48 -12.03 -5.14
C PHE A 116 -8.55 -10.88 -4.15
N THR A 117 -7.50 -10.72 -3.36
CA THR A 117 -7.36 -9.58 -2.46
C THR A 117 -6.04 -8.87 -2.69
N LEU A 118 -6.03 -7.54 -2.52
CA LEU A 118 -4.83 -6.72 -2.55
C LEU A 118 -4.61 -6.11 -1.16
N THR A 119 -3.36 -6.12 -0.69
CA THR A 119 -2.93 -5.37 0.48
C THR A 119 -1.84 -4.38 0.06
N LEU A 120 -2.01 -3.11 0.39
CA LEU A 120 -0.94 -2.12 0.31
C LEU A 120 -0.22 -2.06 1.66
N LYS A 121 1.09 -2.27 1.67
CA LYS A 121 1.95 -2.24 2.87
C LYS A 121 3.13 -1.33 2.66
#